data_AF-A0A2V8GIN4-F1
#
_entry.id   AF-A0A2V8GIN4-F1
#
_cell.length_a   1.000
_cell.length_b   1.000
_cell.length_c   1.000
_cell.angle_alpha   90.00
_cell.angle_beta   90.00
_cell.angle_gamma   90.00
#
_symmetry.space_group_name_H-M   'P 1'
#
loop_
_entity.id
_entity.type
_entity.pdbx_description
1 polymer ?
#
loop_
_entity_poly.entity_id
_entity_poly.type
_entity_poly.pdbx_seq_one_letter_code
_entity_poly.pdbx_strand_id
1 'polypeptide(L)'
;ASAAASQASSGPRSWQGESVATWERASGDGGGGSLRVVTSNLRAGYLRKNGVPYSERAMVTEHFDVAPLPDGGRLLLVTTIVEDPVYLTGPYVVSPHFKKEADGSKWDPTPCSSTW
;
A
#
# COMPACT_ATOMS: atom_id res chain seq x y z
N ALA A 1 -2.31 -0.42 -22.97
CA ALA A 1 -2.72 -0.04 -21.59
C ALA A 1 -3.84 -0.98 -21.18
N SER A 2 -3.57 -1.92 -20.27
CA SER A 2 -4.64 -2.78 -19.73
C SER A 2 -5.14 -2.12 -18.45
N ALA A 3 -6.35 -1.57 -18.50
CA ALA A 3 -7.04 -1.15 -17.29
C ALA A 3 -7.33 -2.41 -16.47
N ALA A 4 -6.80 -2.49 -15.24
CA ALA A 4 -7.18 -3.54 -14.32
C ALA A 4 -8.70 -3.45 -14.13
N ALA A 5 -9.42 -4.47 -14.57
CA ALA A 5 -10.86 -4.56 -14.41
C ALA A 5 -11.19 -4.46 -12.91
N SER A 6 -12.02 -3.49 -12.54
CA SER A 6 -12.62 -3.41 -11.21
C SER A 6 -13.43 -4.68 -10.98
N GLN A 7 -12.91 -5.63 -10.23
CA GLN A 7 -13.77 -6.69 -9.69
C GLN A 7 -14.85 -6.01 -8.85
N ALA A 8 -16.12 -6.36 -9.11
CA ALA A 8 -17.23 -5.84 -8.32
C ALA A 8 -17.04 -6.26 -6.86
N SER A 9 -17.01 -5.28 -5.96
CA SER A 9 -16.79 -5.55 -4.54
C SER A 9 -17.91 -6.41 -3.98
N SER A 10 -17.55 -7.42 -3.18
CA SER A 10 -18.52 -8.43 -2.72
C SER A 10 -19.17 -8.10 -1.38
N GLY A 11 -18.67 -7.10 -0.63
CA GLY A 11 -19.17 -6.74 0.70
C GLY A 11 -19.50 -5.25 0.91
N PRO A 12 -20.07 -4.90 2.08
CA PRO A 12 -20.24 -3.50 2.49
C PRO A 12 -18.91 -2.76 2.58
N ARG A 13 -18.92 -1.47 2.25
CA ARG A 13 -17.74 -0.60 2.40
C ARG A 13 -17.17 -0.62 3.81
N SER A 14 -15.85 -0.71 3.92
CA SER A 14 -15.13 -0.68 5.18
C SER A 14 -14.00 0.35 5.15
N TRP A 15 -13.40 0.67 6.29
CA TRP A 15 -12.21 1.52 6.35
C TRP A 15 -10.97 0.85 5.75
N GLN A 16 -10.94 -0.49 5.71
CA GLN A 16 -9.84 -1.26 5.11
C GLN A 16 -10.06 -1.58 3.63
N GLY A 17 -11.29 -1.45 3.15
CA GLY A 17 -11.66 -1.77 1.78
C GLY A 17 -11.49 -3.25 1.44
N GLU A 18 -11.39 -3.53 0.15
CA GLU A 18 -11.09 -4.84 -0.44
C GLU A 18 -9.83 -4.71 -1.29
N SER A 19 -8.86 -5.60 -1.07
CA SER A 19 -7.53 -5.53 -1.71
C SER A 19 -7.28 -6.73 -2.60
N VAL A 20 -6.80 -6.49 -3.81
CA VAL A 20 -6.33 -7.52 -4.75
C VAL A 20 -4.85 -7.32 -5.01
N ALA A 21 -4.05 -8.36 -4.78
CA ALA A 21 -2.61 -8.33 -4.93
C ALA A 21 -2.16 -9.09 -6.18
N THR A 22 -1.16 -8.57 -6.89
CA THR A 22 -0.55 -9.19 -8.07
C THR A 22 0.95 -8.96 -8.05
N TRP A 23 1.72 -10.02 -8.29
CA TRP A 23 3.17 -9.93 -8.44
C TRP A 23 3.51 -9.41 -9.84
N GLU A 24 4.18 -8.26 -9.90
CA GLU A 24 4.77 -7.70 -11.11
C GLU A 24 6.25 -8.10 -11.13
N ARG A 25 6.57 -9.17 -11.86
CA ARG A 25 7.97 -9.62 -11.97
C ARG A 25 8.73 -8.72 -12.91
N ALA A 26 9.94 -8.33 -12.52
CA ALA A 26 10.87 -7.70 -13.44
C ALA A 26 11.27 -8.72 -14.52
N SER A 27 11.29 -8.31 -15.78
CA SER A 27 11.79 -9.14 -16.87
C SER A 27 13.30 -9.28 -16.76
N GLY A 28 13.78 -10.45 -16.35
CA GLY A 28 15.20 -10.80 -16.28
C GLY A 28 15.48 -11.92 -15.28
N ASP A 29 16.66 -12.55 -15.38
CA ASP A 29 17.05 -13.73 -14.58
C ASP A 29 17.30 -13.43 -13.08
N GLY A 30 17.13 -12.17 -12.66
CA GLY A 30 17.48 -11.64 -11.35
C GLY A 30 16.42 -11.75 -10.24
N GLY A 31 15.33 -12.50 -10.45
CA GLY A 31 14.40 -12.87 -9.36
C GLY A 31 13.73 -11.71 -8.59
N GLY A 32 13.69 -10.50 -9.18
CA GLY A 32 13.08 -9.32 -8.59
C GLY A 32 11.62 -9.11 -9.03
N GLY A 33 10.85 -8.38 -8.22
CA GLY A 33 9.49 -7.99 -8.57
C GLY A 33 8.86 -7.08 -7.53
N SER A 34 7.85 -6.33 -7.95
CA SER A 34 7.00 -5.50 -7.11
C SER A 34 5.74 -6.26 -6.76
N LEU A 35 5.29 -6.21 -5.50
CA LEU A 35 3.92 -6.62 -5.19
C LEU A 35 3.01 -5.41 -5.40
N ARG A 36 2.19 -5.43 -6.44
CA ARG A 36 1.16 -4.41 -6.67
C ARG A 36 -0.13 -4.82 -5.98
N VAL A 37 -0.65 -3.96 -5.11
CA VAL A 37 -1.92 -4.15 -4.41
C VAL A 37 -2.87 -3.03 -4.81
N VAL A 38 -4.09 -3.38 -5.22
CA VAL A 38 -5.15 -2.40 -5.49
C VAL A 38 -6.24 -2.58 -4.46
N THR A 39 -6.51 -1.52 -3.70
CA THR A 39 -7.58 -1.46 -2.70
C THR A 39 -8.70 -0.57 -3.19
N SER A 40 -9.93 -1.07 -3.07
CA SER A 40 -11.16 -0.37 -3.41
C SER A 40 -12.23 -0.64 -2.33
N ASN A 41 -13.50 -0.31 -2.59
CA ASN A 41 -14.61 -0.51 -1.64
C ASN A 41 -14.37 0.18 -0.27
N LEU A 42 -13.67 1.31 -0.28
CA LEU A 42 -13.37 2.10 0.93
C LEU A 42 -14.59 2.92 1.36
N ARG A 43 -14.68 3.18 2.67
CA ARG A 43 -15.49 4.29 3.22
C ARG A 43 -14.75 5.61 3.02
N ALA A 44 -15.48 6.67 2.71
CA ALA A 44 -14.93 8.02 2.60
C ALA A 44 -14.26 8.45 3.91
N GLY A 45 -13.06 9.03 3.82
CA GLY A 45 -12.22 9.33 4.97
C GLY A 45 -11.24 10.47 4.69
N TYR A 46 -10.10 10.47 5.40
CA TYR A 46 -9.04 11.45 5.23
C TYR A 46 -7.72 10.77 4.91
N LEU A 47 -6.96 11.33 3.96
CA LEU A 47 -5.64 10.82 3.58
C LEU A 47 -4.61 10.89 4.71
N ARG A 48 -4.81 11.83 5.65
CA ARG A 48 -4.00 12.01 6.86
C ARG A 48 -4.85 12.71 7.91
N LYS A 49 -4.41 12.69 9.18
CA LYS A 49 -5.10 13.41 10.27
C LYS A 49 -5.29 14.89 9.90
N ASN A 50 -6.54 15.36 9.91
CA ASN A 50 -6.94 16.72 9.52
C ASN A 50 -6.51 17.12 8.09
N GLY A 51 -6.40 16.15 7.19
CA GLY A 51 -5.93 16.34 5.82
C GLY A 51 -7.05 16.54 4.80
N VAL A 52 -6.69 16.32 3.53
CA VAL A 52 -7.64 16.28 2.41
C VAL A 52 -8.50 15.02 2.52
N PRO A 53 -9.82 15.12 2.32
CA PRO A 53 -10.69 13.95 2.30
C PRO A 53 -10.48 13.11 1.05
N TYR A 54 -10.80 11.82 1.13
CA TYR A 54 -10.99 10.94 -0.02
C TYR A 54 -12.41 10.35 0.02
N SER A 55 -13.01 10.13 -1.14
CA SER A 55 -14.37 9.65 -1.27
C SER A 55 -14.43 8.11 -1.29
N GLU A 56 -15.63 7.57 -1.22
CA GLU A 56 -15.88 6.15 -1.47
C GLU A 56 -15.53 5.68 -2.89
N ARG A 57 -15.27 6.61 -3.82
CA ARG A 57 -14.79 6.33 -5.18
C ARG A 57 -13.27 6.32 -5.27
N ALA A 58 -12.56 6.50 -4.15
CA ALA A 58 -11.11 6.41 -4.13
C ALA A 58 -10.64 4.98 -4.47
N MET A 59 -9.58 4.92 -5.27
CA MET A 59 -8.78 3.72 -5.49
C MET A 59 -7.39 3.97 -4.91
N VAL A 60 -6.89 2.99 -4.17
CA VAL A 60 -5.53 3.03 -3.62
C VAL A 60 -4.72 1.94 -4.31
N THR A 61 -3.62 2.32 -4.95
CA THR A 61 -2.65 1.37 -5.51
C THR A 61 -1.36 1.46 -4.70
N GLU A 62 -0.91 0.34 -4.17
CA GLU A 62 0.34 0.23 -3.43
C GLU A 62 1.32 -0.66 -4.17
N HIS A 63 2.56 -0.22 -4.27
CA HIS A 63 3.68 -1.00 -4.76
C HIS A 63 4.65 -1.27 -3.61
N PHE A 64 4.87 -2.54 -3.30
CA PHE A 64 5.82 -2.97 -2.28
C PHE A 64 7.08 -3.49 -2.98
N ASP A 65 8.17 -2.77 -2.79
CA ASP A 65 9.47 -3.05 -3.39
C ASP A 65 10.54 -3.24 -2.32
N VAL A 66 11.47 -4.16 -2.57
CA VAL A 66 12.64 -4.35 -1.70
C VAL A 66 13.90 -3.90 -2.44
N ALA A 67 14.62 -2.95 -1.87
CA ALA A 67 15.87 -2.44 -2.42
C ALA A 67 17.06 -2.72 -1.48
N PRO A 68 18.24 -3.09 -2.02
CA PRO A 68 19.46 -3.18 -1.21
C PRO A 68 19.98 -1.78 -0.85
N LEU A 69 20.63 -1.68 0.30
CA LEU A 69 21.41 -0.51 0.71
C LEU A 69 22.91 -0.76 0.55
N PRO A 70 23.73 0.30 0.36
CA PRO A 70 25.19 0.15 0.24
C PRO A 70 25.86 -0.50 1.46
N ASP A 71 25.24 -0.41 2.64
CA ASP A 71 25.73 -0.99 3.90
C ASP A 71 25.36 -2.48 4.08
N GLY A 72 24.83 -3.13 3.04
CA GLY A 72 24.32 -4.51 3.10
C GLY A 72 22.92 -4.63 3.74
N GLY A 73 22.33 -3.51 4.15
CA GLY A 73 20.94 -3.44 4.61
C GLY A 73 19.92 -3.59 3.49
N ARG A 74 18.64 -3.57 3.88
CA ARG A 74 17.50 -3.59 2.94
C ARG A 74 16.48 -2.52 3.32
N LEU A 75 15.89 -1.90 2.31
CA LEU A 75 14.72 -1.03 2.42
C LEU A 75 13.49 -1.75 1.87
N LEU A 76 12.38 -1.64 2.58
CA LEU A 76 11.05 -1.80 2.02
C LEU A 76 10.55 -0.43 1.60
N LEU A 77 10.27 -0.24 0.32
CA LEU A 77 9.62 0.94 -0.23
C LEU A 77 8.15 0.59 -0.43
N VAL A 78 7.26 1.42 0.13
CA VAL A 78 5.83 1.28 -0.07
C VAL A 78 5.34 2.52 -0.80
N THR A 79 5.16 2.42 -2.11
CA THR A 79 4.64 3.55 -2.91
C THR A 79 3.14 3.47 -2.97
N THR A 80 2.45 4.36 -2.27
CA THR A 80 0.99 4.47 -2.22
C THR A 80 0.53 5.58 -3.14
N ILE A 81 -0.36 5.24 -4.06
CA ILE A 81 -0.99 6.14 -5.04
C ILE A 81 -2.48 6.13 -4.74
N VAL A 82 -3.07 7.28 -4.44
CA VAL A 82 -4.51 7.44 -4.24
C VAL A 82 -5.10 8.27 -5.36
N GLU A 83 -6.06 7.69 -6.06
CA GLU A 83 -6.82 8.33 -7.12
C GLU A 83 -8.27 8.47 -6.67
N ASP A 84 -8.81 9.69 -6.67
CA ASP A 84 -10.20 9.96 -6.30
C ASP A 84 -10.78 11.06 -7.19
N PRO A 85 -11.76 10.75 -8.06
CA PRO A 85 -12.33 11.73 -8.99
C PRO A 85 -13.24 12.77 -8.31
N VAL A 86 -13.54 12.62 -7.00
CA VAL A 86 -14.44 13.52 -6.28
C VAL A 86 -13.68 14.67 -5.62
N TYR A 87 -12.63 14.36 -4.87
CA TYR A 87 -11.91 15.36 -4.06
C TYR A 87 -10.50 15.67 -4.57
N LEU A 88 -9.92 14.84 -5.44
CA LEU A 88 -8.55 15.03 -5.92
C LEU A 88 -8.54 15.44 -7.39
N THR A 89 -7.75 16.46 -7.71
CA THR A 89 -7.53 16.91 -9.10
C THR A 89 -6.48 16.07 -9.84
N GLY A 90 -5.78 15.19 -9.12
CA GLY A 90 -4.78 14.28 -9.63
C GLY A 90 -4.33 13.28 -8.55
N PRO A 91 -3.49 12.30 -8.89
CA PRO A 91 -3.07 11.28 -7.95
C PRO A 91 -2.31 11.88 -6.76
N TYR A 92 -2.69 11.46 -5.54
CA TYR A 92 -1.91 11.71 -4.34
C TYR A 92 -0.90 10.58 -4.15
N VAL A 93 0.40 10.89 -4.15
CA VAL A 93 1.46 9.88 -4.10
C VAL A 93 2.33 10.10 -2.87
N VAL A 94 2.52 9.04 -2.09
CA VAL A 94 3.47 9.00 -0.97
C VAL A 94 4.30 7.73 -1.02
N SER A 95 5.55 7.79 -0.56
CA SER A 95 6.44 6.63 -0.54
C SER A 95 7.18 6.56 0.81
N PRO A 96 6.55 6.05 1.87
CA PRO A 96 7.26 5.71 3.09
C PRO A 96 8.26 4.58 2.85
N HIS A 97 9.44 4.71 3.46
CA HIS A 97 10.53 3.74 3.36
C HIS A 97 10.87 3.19 4.75
N PHE A 98 11.06 1.88 4.84
CA PHE A 98 11.35 1.18 6.08
C PHE A 98 12.68 0.44 5.95
N LYS A 99 13.66 0.80 6.78
CA LYS A 99 14.92 0.06 6.88
C LYS A 99 14.72 -1.19 7.72
N LYS A 100 15.17 -2.34 7.19
CA LYS A 100 15.25 -3.57 7.97
C LYS A 100 16.34 -3.44 9.03
N GLU A 101 15.96 -3.54 10.29
CA GLU A 101 16.89 -3.62 11.41
C GLU A 101 17.59 -4.98 11.47
N ALA A 102 18.80 -4.98 12.05
CA ALA A 102 19.61 -6.19 12.17
C ALA A 102 18.98 -7.23 13.10
N ASP A 103 18.35 -6.75 14.18
CA ASP A 103 17.70 -7.53 15.22
C ASP A 103 16.59 -6.70 15.91
N GLY A 104 16.03 -7.24 17.00
CA GLY A 104 14.97 -6.60 17.80
C GLY A 104 15.46 -5.56 18.82
N SER A 105 16.76 -5.24 18.90
CA SER A 105 17.31 -4.37 19.96
C SER A 105 16.72 -2.96 19.97
N LYS A 106 16.25 -2.47 18.81
CA LYS A 106 15.60 -1.16 18.68
C LYS A 106 14.08 -1.20 18.89
N TRP A 107 13.45 -2.33 18.60
CA TRP A 107 12.00 -2.49 18.66
C TRP A 107 11.64 -3.97 18.80
N ASP A 108 11.12 -4.33 19.97
CA ASP A 108 10.65 -5.67 20.31
C ASP A 108 9.20 -5.57 20.81
N PRO A 109 8.20 -5.56 19.90
CA PRO A 109 6.82 -5.34 20.28
C PRO A 109 6.27 -6.55 21.03
N THR A 110 5.56 -6.29 22.12
CA THR A 110 4.79 -7.34 22.81
C THR A 110 3.72 -7.89 21.86
N PRO A 111 3.54 -9.23 21.77
CA PRO A 111 2.50 -9.82 20.95
C PRO A 111 1.12 -9.22 21.27
N CYS A 112 0.32 -8.98 20.23
CA CYS A 112 -1.06 -8.55 20.41
C CYS A 112 -1.86 -9.64 21.15
N SER A 113 -2.59 -9.24 22.20
CA SER A 113 -3.58 -10.08 22.89
C SER A 113 -4.98 -9.59 22.57
N SER A 114 -5.90 -10.49 22.23
CA SER A 114 -7.34 -10.21 22.15
C SER A 114 -8.05 -10.40 23.50
N THR A 115 -7.34 -10.93 24.50
CA THR A 115 -7.79 -11.08 25.88
C THR A 115 -7.38 -9.84 26.67
N TRP A 116 -8.39 -9.17 27.25
CA TRP A 116 -8.28 -8.03 28.16
C TRP A 116 -8.02 -8.50 29.60
#